data_AF-A0A9D5TN96-F1
#
_entry.id   AF-A0A9D5TN96-F1
#
_cell.length_a   1.000
_cell.length_b   1.000
_cell.length_c   1.000
_cell.angle_alpha   90.00
_cell.angle_beta   90.00
_cell.angle_gamma   90.00
#
_symmetry.space_group_name_H-M   'P 1'
#
loop_
_entity.id
_entity.type
_entity.pdbx_description
1 polymer ?
#
loop_
_entity_poly.entity_id
_entity_poly.type
_entity_poly.pdbx_seq_one_letter_code
_entity_poly.pdbx_strand_id
1 'polypeptide(L)'
;MKETILAIILVLAIVLAIGTGVYFIFMDSSEPPVETAPQTTAAPVITIPTEPSSTQAPTEPTTQTPETTQEPTQEQTSLSESGEVIIVNGVRMSTFVADGDDTVIVGAEEFLAALGLNAEGSAHISDKNRVQLSSDALSLTLDSTTYNTVHNGKLYLPIYEIADALSYPVWVDDEYGGIYITPGARSFEIPAGVNVPVLMYHAVSDNCWGYEELFVSPSSMEEQLKYLVDNGYDPIWFEDLAHVEDYDKPVILTFDDGYDDNYTELFPLLQKYNVKATIFVIGQDFVGIAHKMNEQQIRELSDSGLVSIQSHSYTHSDLSAMDKETLEYEMNQTNKVLARITGKVPYVLCYPSGDYSSLTIEVAKEHYLFGLKMVGGLYNTSVDGPFEVSRYYVARSTDIFTFSSYISSAG
;
A
#
# COMPACT_ATOMS: atom_id res chain seq x y z
N MET A 1 41.93 -16.25 8.79
CA MET A 1 41.96 -17.36 7.81
C MET A 1 40.59 -18.01 7.61
N LYS A 2 39.82 -18.37 8.65
CA LYS A 2 38.46 -18.91 8.48
C LYS A 2 37.44 -17.88 7.97
N GLU A 3 37.51 -16.63 8.43
CA GLU A 3 36.62 -15.55 7.98
C GLU A 3 36.88 -15.13 6.52
N THR A 4 38.14 -15.16 6.09
CA THR A 4 38.54 -14.89 4.70
C THR A 4 38.08 -15.98 3.73
N ILE A 5 37.92 -17.22 4.20
CA ILE A 5 37.44 -18.34 3.37
C ILE A 5 35.91 -18.30 3.21
N LEU A 6 35.18 -17.84 4.24
CA LEU A 6 33.72 -17.67 4.16
C LEU A 6 33.34 -16.55 3.17
N ALA A 7 34.08 -15.44 3.18
CA ALA A 7 33.89 -14.34 2.23
C ALA A 7 34.18 -14.75 0.77
N ILE A 8 35.18 -15.61 0.53
CA ILE A 8 35.47 -16.13 -0.82
C ILE A 8 34.36 -17.06 -1.31
N ILE A 9 33.72 -17.84 -0.44
CA ILE A 9 32.61 -18.73 -0.80
C ILE A 9 31.35 -17.93 -1.15
N LEU A 10 31.04 -16.86 -0.42
CA LEU A 10 29.89 -15.98 -0.70
C LEU A 10 30.05 -15.23 -2.03
N VAL A 11 31.25 -14.70 -2.30
CA VAL A 11 31.56 -14.03 -3.58
C VAL A 11 31.54 -15.01 -4.76
N LEU A 12 31.99 -16.26 -4.58
CA LEU A 12 31.92 -17.29 -5.62
C LEU A 12 30.48 -17.71 -5.94
N ALA A 13 29.57 -17.73 -4.96
CA ALA A 13 28.15 -18.01 -5.18
C ALA A 13 27.48 -16.91 -6.02
N ILE A 14 27.82 -15.65 -5.77
CA ILE A 14 27.30 -14.48 -6.53
C ILE A 14 27.82 -14.48 -7.97
N VAL A 15 29.10 -14.84 -8.20
CA VAL A 15 29.69 -14.88 -9.56
C VAL A 15 29.17 -16.07 -10.38
N LEU A 16 28.85 -17.21 -9.75
CA LEU A 16 28.29 -18.38 -10.45
C LEU A 16 26.83 -18.19 -10.89
N ALA A 17 26.04 -17.39 -10.18
CA ALA A 17 24.65 -17.07 -10.56
C ALA A 17 24.55 -16.20 -11.83
N ILE A 18 25.57 -15.39 -12.13
CA ILE A 18 25.60 -14.51 -13.31
C ILE A 18 26.06 -15.30 -14.57
N GLY A 19 26.78 -16.41 -14.38
CA GLY A 19 27.43 -17.15 -15.47
C GLY A 19 26.58 -18.21 -16.20
N THR A 20 25.41 -18.58 -15.70
CA THR A 20 24.60 -19.68 -16.26
C THR A 20 23.40 -19.24 -17.11
N GLY A 21 23.11 -17.93 -17.19
CA GLY A 21 21.95 -17.38 -17.92
C GLY A 21 22.14 -17.20 -19.42
N VAL A 22 23.29 -17.57 -20.00
CA VAL A 22 23.57 -17.35 -21.43
C VAL A 22 24.08 -18.65 -22.06
N TYR A 23 23.20 -19.61 -22.30
CA TYR A 23 23.33 -20.58 -23.41
C TYR A 23 22.02 -21.36 -23.52
N PHE A 24 21.40 -21.31 -24.71
CA PHE A 24 20.31 -22.15 -25.27
C PHE A 24 19.11 -21.37 -25.82
N ILE A 25 19.30 -20.72 -26.97
CA ILE A 25 18.22 -20.56 -27.96
C ILE A 25 18.84 -20.82 -29.33
N PHE A 26 18.58 -21.99 -29.92
CA PHE A 26 18.40 -22.17 -31.37
C PHE A 26 17.79 -23.56 -31.66
N MET A 27 16.79 -23.54 -32.55
CA MET A 27 16.05 -24.66 -33.18
C MET A 27 14.88 -25.27 -32.39
N ASP A 28 13.65 -24.85 -32.74
CA ASP A 28 12.78 -25.69 -33.58
C ASP A 28 11.69 -24.84 -34.25
N SER A 29 11.37 -25.19 -35.48
CA SER A 29 10.48 -24.50 -36.40
C SER A 29 9.34 -25.43 -36.76
N SER A 30 8.11 -25.08 -36.36
CA SER A 30 6.90 -25.64 -36.95
C SER A 30 5.76 -24.61 -36.89
N GLU A 31 5.24 -24.27 -38.06
CA GLU A 31 4.11 -23.35 -38.29
C GLU A 31 2.78 -23.96 -37.81
N PRO A 32 1.81 -23.16 -37.35
CA PRO A 32 0.42 -23.60 -37.20
C PRO A 32 -0.37 -23.42 -38.51
N PRO A 33 -1.39 -24.26 -38.78
CA PRO A 33 -2.19 -24.14 -39.98
C PRO A 33 -3.25 -23.04 -39.87
N VAL A 34 -3.45 -22.37 -41.00
CA VAL A 34 -4.53 -21.43 -41.31
C VAL A 34 -5.85 -22.17 -41.47
N GLU A 35 -6.92 -21.71 -40.82
CA GLU A 35 -8.28 -22.06 -41.24
C GLU A 35 -9.25 -20.86 -41.15
N THR A 36 -10.16 -20.85 -42.11
CA THR A 36 -10.88 -19.73 -42.70
C THR A 36 -12.16 -19.31 -41.98
N ALA A 37 -12.48 -18.01 -42.05
CA ALA A 37 -13.76 -17.42 -41.66
C ALA A 37 -14.96 -17.92 -42.49
N PRO A 38 -16.19 -17.80 -41.94
CA PRO A 38 -17.36 -17.50 -42.75
C PRO A 38 -18.11 -16.23 -42.31
N GLN A 39 -18.88 -15.76 -43.28
CA GLN A 39 -19.49 -14.45 -43.46
C GLN A 39 -20.68 -14.10 -42.55
N THR A 40 -20.82 -12.79 -42.35
CA THR A 40 -22.00 -11.95 -42.07
C THR A 40 -23.38 -12.51 -42.43
N THR A 41 -24.33 -12.38 -41.49
CA THR A 41 -25.77 -12.18 -41.77
C THR A 41 -26.39 -11.16 -40.81
N ALA A 42 -27.38 -10.42 -41.31
CA ALA A 42 -27.92 -9.19 -40.76
C ALA A 42 -29.03 -9.37 -39.69
N ALA A 43 -29.27 -8.29 -38.95
CA ALA A 43 -30.22 -8.10 -37.85
C ALA A 43 -31.71 -8.29 -38.19
N PRO A 44 -32.56 -8.45 -37.16
CA PRO A 44 -33.93 -7.97 -37.21
C PRO A 44 -34.22 -6.87 -36.17
N VAL A 45 -34.96 -5.88 -36.67
CA VAL A 45 -35.58 -4.74 -35.97
C VAL A 45 -36.68 -5.24 -35.02
N ILE A 46 -36.68 -4.76 -33.77
CA ILE A 46 -37.79 -4.97 -32.83
C ILE A 46 -38.58 -3.66 -32.70
N THR A 47 -39.85 -3.73 -33.12
CA THR A 47 -40.86 -2.68 -33.05
C THR A 47 -41.55 -2.63 -31.68
N ILE A 48 -41.74 -1.41 -31.18
CA ILE A 48 -42.50 -1.04 -29.98
C ILE A 48 -44.01 -1.12 -30.26
N PRO A 49 -44.86 -1.65 -29.35
CA PRO A 49 -46.30 -1.43 -29.38
C PRO A 49 -46.74 -0.30 -28.42
N THR A 50 -47.51 0.64 -28.97
CA THR A 50 -48.28 1.70 -28.30
C THR A 50 -49.61 1.18 -27.72
N GLU A 51 -49.90 1.63 -26.48
CA GLU A 51 -51.16 1.90 -25.73
C GLU A 51 -52.50 1.15 -25.99
N PRO A 52 -53.36 1.10 -24.94
CA PRO A 52 -54.50 2.02 -24.99
C PRO A 52 -54.84 2.75 -23.67
N SER A 53 -54.97 4.07 -23.78
CA SER A 53 -55.96 4.97 -23.18
C SER A 53 -57.04 4.37 -22.26
N SER A 54 -57.13 4.89 -21.03
CA SER A 54 -58.41 5.01 -20.31
C SER A 54 -58.59 6.40 -19.70
N THR A 55 -59.73 6.99 -20.04
CA THR A 55 -60.20 8.32 -19.67
C THR A 55 -60.91 8.27 -18.32
N GLN A 56 -60.61 9.17 -17.39
CA GLN A 56 -61.60 9.68 -16.43
C GLN A 56 -61.19 11.07 -15.89
N ALA A 57 -62.15 12.00 -15.93
CA ALA A 57 -62.07 13.38 -15.49
C ALA A 57 -62.63 13.53 -14.05
N PRO A 58 -62.45 14.69 -13.38
CA PRO A 58 -62.20 14.79 -11.95
C PRO A 58 -63.47 14.96 -11.09
N THR A 59 -63.38 14.54 -9.83
CA THR A 59 -64.34 14.88 -8.77
C THR A 59 -63.66 15.72 -7.70
N GLU A 60 -64.32 16.81 -7.33
CA GLU A 60 -63.88 17.86 -6.39
C GLU A 60 -63.63 17.35 -4.95
N PRO A 61 -62.79 18.08 -4.17
CA PRO A 61 -62.31 17.62 -2.88
C PRO A 61 -63.29 17.93 -1.73
N THR A 62 -63.47 16.95 -0.86
CA THR A 62 -64.19 17.11 0.41
C THR A 62 -63.28 17.78 1.44
N THR A 63 -63.72 18.92 1.95
CA THR A 63 -63.10 19.70 3.03
C THR A 63 -62.91 18.86 4.29
N GLN A 64 -61.66 18.59 4.67
CA GLN A 64 -61.29 18.15 6.01
C GLN A 64 -60.51 19.28 6.71
N THR A 65 -61.00 19.62 7.89
CA THR A 65 -60.42 20.53 8.88
C THR A 65 -58.96 20.17 9.16
N PRO A 66 -58.01 21.13 9.28
CA PRO A 66 -56.63 20.77 9.58
C PRO A 66 -56.53 20.31 11.03
N GLU A 67 -56.27 19.02 11.21
CA GLU A 67 -55.57 18.52 12.39
C GLU A 67 -54.20 19.19 12.45
N THR A 68 -53.88 19.72 13.62
CA THR A 68 -52.57 20.26 13.96
C THR A 68 -51.51 19.21 13.68
N THR A 69 -50.76 19.39 12.58
CA THR A 69 -49.56 18.60 12.31
C THR A 69 -48.56 18.95 13.41
N GLN A 70 -48.35 18.03 14.35
CA GLN A 70 -47.15 18.07 15.17
C GLN A 70 -45.97 17.98 14.21
N GLU A 71 -45.08 18.99 14.27
CA GLU A 71 -43.74 18.89 13.68
C GLU A 71 -43.13 17.55 14.07
N PRO A 72 -42.44 16.84 13.15
CA PRO A 72 -41.69 15.67 13.55
C PRO A 72 -40.62 16.17 14.52
N THR A 73 -40.73 15.76 15.78
CA THR A 73 -39.65 15.91 16.75
C THR A 73 -38.47 15.17 16.14
N GLN A 74 -37.48 15.91 15.61
CA GLN A 74 -36.16 15.35 15.38
C GLN A 74 -35.65 14.99 16.77
N GLU A 75 -35.80 13.72 17.16
CA GLU A 75 -35.03 13.16 18.25
C GLU A 75 -33.57 13.27 17.81
N GLN A 76 -32.94 14.38 18.18
CA GLN A 76 -31.50 14.51 18.17
C GLN A 76 -31.01 13.58 19.29
N THR A 77 -30.80 12.31 18.95
CA THR A 77 -30.08 11.38 19.80
C THR A 77 -28.73 12.02 20.13
N SER A 78 -28.40 12.08 21.43
CA SER A 78 -27.15 12.67 21.85
C SER A 78 -26.01 11.72 21.52
N LEU A 79 -24.82 12.27 21.28
CA LEU A 79 -23.61 11.49 21.02
C LEU A 79 -22.77 11.43 22.29
N SER A 80 -22.28 10.24 22.60
CA SER A 80 -21.28 10.02 23.65
C SER A 80 -20.01 9.43 23.03
N GLU A 81 -18.85 9.64 23.65
CA GLU A 81 -17.60 9.04 23.18
C GLU A 81 -17.70 7.51 23.27
N SER A 82 -17.27 6.80 22.23
CA SER A 82 -17.33 5.32 22.25
C SER A 82 -16.29 4.70 23.20
N GLY A 83 -15.20 5.44 23.48
CA GLY A 83 -14.05 4.94 24.22
C GLY A 83 -13.09 4.08 23.39
N GLU A 84 -13.42 3.76 22.14
CA GLU A 84 -12.54 3.03 21.24
C GLU A 84 -11.44 3.92 20.66
N VAL A 85 -10.21 3.41 20.65
CA VAL A 85 -9.06 4.09 20.04
C VAL A 85 -8.92 3.59 18.61
N ILE A 86 -9.55 4.30 17.67
CA ILE A 86 -9.48 3.98 16.23
C ILE A 86 -8.47 4.91 15.55
N ILE A 87 -7.55 4.33 14.78
CA ILE A 87 -6.55 5.01 13.98
C ILE A 87 -6.79 4.64 12.51
N VAL A 88 -7.06 5.65 11.69
CA VAL A 88 -7.26 5.50 10.24
C VAL A 88 -6.05 6.11 9.55
N ASN A 89 -5.27 5.27 8.87
CA ASN A 89 -4.11 5.69 8.06
C ASN A 89 -3.14 6.65 8.77
N GLY A 90 -2.81 6.38 10.04
CA GLY A 90 -1.95 7.26 10.85
C GLY A 90 -2.69 8.27 11.72
N VAL A 91 -3.96 8.57 11.43
CA VAL A 91 -4.72 9.61 12.13
C VAL A 91 -5.66 8.99 13.16
N ARG A 92 -5.54 9.42 14.42
CA ARG A 92 -6.45 9.00 15.49
C ARG A 92 -7.81 9.70 15.31
N MET A 93 -8.88 8.92 15.24
CA MET A 93 -10.24 9.40 15.02
C MET A 93 -10.94 9.81 16.32
N SER A 94 -11.85 10.77 16.21
CA SER A 94 -12.85 11.06 17.23
C SER A 94 -14.04 10.11 17.06
N THR A 95 -14.24 9.23 18.04
CA THR A 95 -15.20 8.13 17.95
C THR A 95 -16.40 8.35 18.88
N PHE A 96 -17.60 8.09 18.36
CA PHE A 96 -18.86 8.30 19.08
C PHE A 96 -19.81 7.12 18.95
N VAL A 97 -20.79 7.05 19.83
CA VAL A 97 -21.98 6.20 19.73
C VAL A 97 -23.22 7.07 19.97
N ALA A 98 -24.31 6.78 19.26
CA ALA A 98 -25.58 7.46 19.45
C ALA A 98 -26.39 6.79 20.57
N ASP A 99 -27.20 7.56 21.31
CA ASP A 99 -28.03 7.00 22.38
C ASP A 99 -28.93 5.85 21.88
N GLY A 100 -28.74 4.66 22.47
CA GLY A 100 -29.51 3.46 22.11
C GLY A 100 -28.99 2.71 20.88
N ASP A 101 -27.83 3.09 20.35
CA ASP A 101 -27.12 2.43 19.25
C ASP A 101 -25.67 2.14 19.67
N ASP A 102 -25.23 0.89 19.53
CA ASP A 102 -23.86 0.48 19.85
C ASP A 102 -22.90 0.67 18.65
N THR A 103 -23.38 1.20 17.53
CA THR A 103 -22.59 1.45 16.32
C THR A 103 -21.60 2.59 16.54
N VAL A 104 -20.30 2.28 16.42
CA VAL A 104 -19.24 3.29 16.48
C VAL A 104 -19.24 4.12 15.19
N ILE A 105 -19.34 5.42 15.35
CA ILE A 105 -19.37 6.40 14.26
C ILE A 105 -18.22 7.41 14.38
N VAL A 106 -17.76 7.90 13.24
CA VAL A 106 -16.75 8.97 13.13
C VAL A 106 -17.28 10.12 12.28
N GLY A 107 -16.71 11.31 12.43
CA GLY A 107 -17.05 12.43 11.57
C GLY A 107 -16.59 12.19 10.13
N ALA A 108 -17.45 12.42 9.14
CA ALA A 108 -17.11 12.18 7.73
C ALA A 108 -15.92 13.01 7.26
N GLU A 109 -15.84 14.28 7.64
CA GLU A 109 -14.74 15.18 7.26
C GLU A 109 -13.39 14.69 7.80
N GLU A 110 -13.35 14.25 9.07
CA GLU A 110 -12.15 13.72 9.70
C GLU A 110 -11.69 12.42 9.03
N PHE A 111 -12.65 11.51 8.76
CA PHE A 111 -12.39 10.25 8.07
C PHE A 111 -11.84 10.47 6.65
N LEU A 112 -12.48 11.34 5.87
CA LEU A 112 -12.05 11.64 4.49
C LEU A 112 -10.66 12.31 4.50
N ALA A 113 -10.41 13.24 5.43
CA ALA A 113 -9.10 13.87 5.56
C ALA A 113 -7.99 12.86 5.90
N ALA A 114 -8.25 11.89 6.78
CA ALA A 114 -7.30 10.83 7.13
C ALA A 114 -6.91 9.94 5.94
N LEU A 115 -7.81 9.79 4.98
CA LEU A 115 -7.61 9.03 3.76
C LEU A 115 -7.04 9.87 2.61
N GLY A 116 -6.83 11.18 2.81
CA GLY A 116 -6.50 12.10 1.72
C GLY A 116 -7.60 12.21 0.66
N LEU A 117 -8.85 11.89 1.02
CA LEU A 117 -10.05 12.06 0.21
C LEU A 117 -10.55 13.50 0.35
N ASN A 118 -10.81 14.17 -0.76
CA ASN A 118 -11.44 15.49 -0.78
C ASN A 118 -12.65 15.51 -1.74
N ALA A 119 -13.37 16.65 -1.78
CA ALA A 119 -14.57 16.81 -2.60
C ALA A 119 -14.33 16.72 -4.12
N GLU A 120 -13.07 16.81 -4.57
CA GLU A 120 -12.64 16.65 -5.96
C GLU A 120 -12.19 15.20 -6.26
N GLY A 121 -12.15 14.34 -5.24
CA GLY A 121 -11.79 12.92 -5.30
C GLY A 121 -10.70 12.51 -4.30
N SER A 122 -10.27 11.25 -4.41
CA SER A 122 -9.24 10.64 -3.57
C SER A 122 -7.81 10.98 -3.99
N ALA A 123 -6.89 11.06 -3.01
CA ALA A 123 -5.45 10.92 -3.24
C ALA A 123 -5.07 9.49 -3.71
N HIS A 124 -5.89 8.48 -3.40
CA HIS A 124 -5.72 7.09 -3.82
C HIS A 124 -6.63 6.77 -5.02
N ILE A 125 -6.05 6.52 -6.20
CA ILE A 125 -6.78 6.45 -7.49
C ILE A 125 -7.94 5.43 -7.49
N SER A 126 -7.79 4.33 -6.76
CA SER A 126 -8.79 3.28 -6.56
C SER A 126 -10.12 3.76 -5.98
N ASP A 127 -10.09 4.80 -5.16
CA ASP A 127 -11.24 5.21 -4.35
C ASP A 127 -11.89 6.46 -4.95
N LYS A 128 -11.20 7.12 -5.90
CA LYS A 128 -11.60 8.38 -6.53
C LYS A 128 -12.97 8.30 -7.21
N ASN A 129 -13.35 7.13 -7.72
CA ASN A 129 -14.65 6.91 -8.37
C ASN A 129 -15.70 6.25 -7.47
N ARG A 130 -15.28 5.76 -6.29
CA ARG A 130 -16.13 5.00 -5.35
C ARG A 130 -16.78 5.91 -4.32
N VAL A 131 -16.14 7.03 -4.00
CA VAL A 131 -16.56 7.96 -2.95
C VAL A 131 -17.17 9.22 -3.56
N GLN A 132 -18.44 9.51 -3.23
CA GLN A 132 -19.14 10.71 -3.69
C GLN A 132 -19.78 11.43 -2.50
N LEU A 133 -19.30 12.64 -2.20
CA LEU A 133 -19.91 13.50 -1.17
C LEU A 133 -20.96 14.40 -1.82
N SER A 134 -22.16 14.50 -1.21
CA SER A 134 -23.19 15.41 -1.70
C SER A 134 -22.76 16.87 -1.60
N SER A 135 -23.37 17.74 -2.42
CA SER A 135 -23.01 19.16 -2.48
C SER A 135 -23.21 19.93 -1.17
N ASP A 136 -24.06 19.43 -0.27
CA ASP A 136 -24.29 19.97 1.07
C ASP A 136 -23.44 19.29 2.14
N ALA A 137 -22.62 18.29 1.77
CA ALA A 137 -21.81 17.46 2.65
C ALA A 137 -22.61 16.71 3.75
N LEU A 138 -23.91 16.50 3.54
CA LEU A 138 -24.79 15.79 4.48
C LEU A 138 -25.07 14.34 4.09
N SER A 139 -24.50 13.87 2.97
CA SER A 139 -24.51 12.46 2.61
C SER A 139 -23.24 12.05 1.87
N LEU A 140 -22.82 10.82 2.08
CA LEU A 140 -21.70 10.18 1.40
C LEU A 140 -22.20 8.92 0.71
N THR A 141 -21.98 8.80 -0.58
CA THR A 141 -22.23 7.56 -1.33
C THR A 141 -20.90 6.83 -1.53
N LEU A 142 -20.84 5.59 -1.04
CA LEU A 142 -19.77 4.64 -1.33
C LEU A 142 -20.32 3.55 -2.25
N ASP A 143 -19.82 3.48 -3.48
CA ASP A 143 -20.32 2.62 -4.54
C ASP A 143 -21.84 2.79 -4.78
N SER A 144 -22.66 1.94 -4.15
CA SER A 144 -24.13 2.00 -4.23
C SER A 144 -24.83 2.30 -2.90
N THR A 145 -24.07 2.36 -1.80
CA THR A 145 -24.58 2.61 -0.44
C THR A 145 -24.47 4.09 -0.12
N THR A 146 -25.55 4.70 0.38
CA THR A 146 -25.57 6.11 0.79
C THR A 146 -25.73 6.23 2.30
N TYR A 147 -24.77 6.90 2.92
CA TYR A 147 -24.72 7.24 4.34
C TYR A 147 -25.22 8.67 4.54
N ASN A 148 -26.14 8.88 5.47
CA ASN A 148 -26.79 10.18 5.71
C ASN A 148 -27.13 10.44 7.20
N THR A 149 -26.40 9.79 8.11
CA THR A 149 -26.55 10.00 9.56
C THR A 149 -25.99 11.37 9.95
N VAL A 150 -26.86 12.34 10.25
CA VAL A 150 -26.47 13.72 10.54
C VAL A 150 -26.78 14.09 11.98
N HIS A 151 -25.77 14.58 12.71
CA HIS A 151 -25.93 15.18 14.04
C HIS A 151 -25.38 16.60 14.04
N ASN A 152 -26.18 17.56 14.53
CA ASN A 152 -25.81 18.98 14.59
C ASN A 152 -25.28 19.55 13.25
N GLY A 153 -25.85 19.11 12.13
CA GLY A 153 -25.46 19.55 10.79
C GLY A 153 -24.13 18.97 10.27
N LYS A 154 -23.62 17.90 10.90
CA LYS A 154 -22.43 17.18 10.45
C LYS A 154 -22.77 15.73 10.13
N LEU A 155 -22.21 15.21 9.04
CA LEU A 155 -22.33 13.81 8.65
C LEU A 155 -21.42 12.93 9.52
N TYR A 156 -21.98 11.83 10.01
CA TYR A 156 -21.29 10.79 10.74
C TYR A 156 -21.41 9.46 10.00
N LEU A 157 -20.37 8.63 10.15
CA LEU A 157 -20.12 7.46 9.34
C LEU A 157 -19.89 6.23 10.23
N PRO A 158 -20.59 5.10 10.03
CA PRO A 158 -20.34 3.85 10.74
C PRO A 158 -18.99 3.28 10.31
N ILE A 159 -17.97 3.42 11.18
CA ILE A 159 -16.57 3.24 10.79
C ILE A 159 -16.26 1.82 10.30
N TYR A 160 -16.81 0.80 10.95
CA TYR A 160 -16.59 -0.60 10.59
C TYR A 160 -17.28 -0.98 9.29
N GLU A 161 -18.49 -0.48 9.06
CA GLU A 161 -19.22 -0.71 7.82
C GLU A 161 -18.51 -0.08 6.63
N ILE A 162 -17.98 1.14 6.81
CA ILE A 162 -17.24 1.82 5.75
C ILE A 162 -15.88 1.17 5.49
N ALA A 163 -15.18 0.74 6.54
CA ALA A 163 -13.95 -0.03 6.37
C ALA A 163 -14.21 -1.31 5.56
N ASP A 164 -15.28 -2.05 5.86
CA ASP A 164 -15.69 -3.23 5.10
C ASP A 164 -16.06 -2.89 3.65
N ALA A 165 -16.87 -1.85 3.43
CA ALA A 165 -17.26 -1.41 2.09
C ALA A 165 -16.05 -1.01 1.23
N LEU A 166 -15.03 -0.39 1.82
CA LEU A 166 -13.77 -0.03 1.15
C LEU A 166 -12.76 -1.18 1.11
N SER A 167 -13.07 -2.31 1.75
CA SER A 167 -12.20 -3.48 1.94
C SER A 167 -10.90 -3.14 2.67
N TYR A 168 -10.95 -2.15 3.57
CA TYR A 168 -9.82 -1.79 4.41
C TYR A 168 -9.76 -2.74 5.62
N PRO A 169 -8.66 -3.46 5.83
CA PRO A 169 -8.56 -4.40 6.93
C PRO A 169 -8.59 -3.66 8.27
N VAL A 170 -9.38 -4.18 9.19
CA VAL A 170 -9.40 -3.76 10.59
C VAL A 170 -8.43 -4.66 11.35
N TRP A 171 -7.36 -4.06 11.87
CA TRP A 171 -6.36 -4.77 12.66
C TRP A 171 -6.39 -4.29 14.11
N VAL A 172 -6.34 -5.21 15.06
CA VAL A 172 -6.45 -4.91 16.49
C VAL A 172 -5.14 -5.23 17.19
N ASP A 173 -4.60 -4.24 17.89
CA ASP A 173 -3.51 -4.41 18.83
C ASP A 173 -4.08 -5.04 20.12
N ASP A 174 -3.88 -6.34 20.27
CA ASP A 174 -4.35 -7.13 21.42
C ASP A 174 -3.69 -6.75 22.76
N GLU A 175 -2.62 -5.95 22.76
CA GLU A 175 -1.91 -5.54 23.98
C GLU A 175 -2.44 -4.22 24.55
N TYR A 176 -2.70 -3.23 23.68
CA TYR A 176 -3.17 -1.88 24.10
C TYR A 176 -4.57 -1.52 23.62
N GLY A 177 -5.23 -2.38 22.84
CA GLY A 177 -6.60 -2.19 22.35
C GLY A 177 -6.75 -1.17 21.24
N GLY A 178 -5.66 -0.73 20.61
CA GLY A 178 -5.72 0.17 19.45
C GLY A 178 -6.27 -0.57 18.22
N ILE A 179 -7.18 0.07 17.49
CA ILE A 179 -7.78 -0.45 16.26
C ILE A 179 -7.24 0.35 15.09
N TYR A 180 -6.69 -0.33 14.10
CA TYR A 180 -5.99 0.29 12.98
C TYR A 180 -6.70 -0.09 11.68
N ILE A 181 -6.99 0.93 10.87
CA ILE A 181 -7.56 0.79 9.53
C ILE A 181 -6.55 1.39 8.57
N THR A 182 -5.84 0.53 7.83
CA THR A 182 -4.74 0.93 6.93
C THR A 182 -5.11 0.62 5.49
N PRO A 183 -5.49 1.61 4.66
CA PRO A 183 -5.90 1.39 3.27
C PRO A 183 -4.86 0.64 2.43
N GLY A 184 -3.57 0.98 2.59
CA GLY A 184 -2.46 0.33 1.87
C GLY A 184 -2.32 -1.17 2.16
N ALA A 185 -2.86 -1.65 3.28
CA ALA A 185 -2.82 -3.05 3.69
C ALA A 185 -3.98 -3.90 3.13
N ARG A 186 -4.88 -3.32 2.32
CA ARG A 186 -5.97 -4.09 1.70
C ARG A 186 -5.45 -5.04 0.63
N SER A 187 -6.07 -6.20 0.49
CA SER A 187 -5.80 -7.10 -0.63
C SER A 187 -6.33 -6.53 -1.94
N PHE A 188 -5.59 -6.70 -3.02
CA PHE A 188 -5.97 -6.29 -4.37
C PHE A 188 -5.39 -7.23 -5.42
N GLU A 189 -5.99 -7.22 -6.60
CA GLU A 189 -5.45 -7.89 -7.77
C GLU A 189 -4.40 -6.99 -8.43
N ILE A 190 -3.30 -7.59 -8.87
CA ILE A 190 -2.21 -6.87 -9.56
C ILE A 190 -2.37 -7.11 -11.07
N PRO A 191 -2.45 -6.05 -11.89
CA PRO A 191 -2.42 -6.17 -13.35
C PRO A 191 -1.22 -6.99 -13.81
N ALA A 192 -1.49 -8.01 -14.60
CA ALA A 192 -0.50 -8.98 -15.03
C ALA A 192 0.42 -8.44 -16.15
N GLY A 193 1.69 -8.85 -16.12
CA GLY A 193 2.65 -8.67 -17.20
C GLY A 193 3.42 -7.35 -17.17
N VAL A 194 3.33 -6.61 -16.07
CA VAL A 194 4.01 -5.32 -15.91
C VAL A 194 5.39 -5.54 -15.31
N ASN A 195 6.38 -4.86 -15.88
CA ASN A 195 7.75 -4.85 -15.40
C ASN A 195 7.92 -3.70 -14.42
N VAL A 196 8.24 -4.00 -13.17
CA VAL A 196 8.45 -2.99 -12.12
C VAL A 196 9.82 -3.22 -11.50
N PRO A 197 10.84 -2.45 -11.87
CA PRO A 197 12.14 -2.51 -11.19
C PRO A 197 11.97 -2.15 -9.71
N VAL A 198 12.42 -3.04 -8.83
CA VAL A 198 12.48 -2.81 -7.38
C VAL A 198 13.95 -2.68 -6.99
N LEU A 199 14.33 -1.52 -6.47
CA LEU A 199 15.72 -1.19 -6.12
C LEU A 199 15.95 -1.40 -4.63
N MET A 200 17.01 -2.12 -4.28
CA MET A 200 17.43 -2.39 -2.91
C MET A 200 18.63 -1.52 -2.53
N TYR A 201 18.39 -0.62 -1.58
CA TYR A 201 19.37 0.21 -0.89
C TYR A 201 19.42 -0.18 0.59
N HIS A 202 20.41 0.35 1.31
CA HIS A 202 20.50 0.23 2.76
C HIS A 202 20.81 1.61 3.36
N ALA A 203 22.06 2.05 3.31
CA ALA A 203 22.51 3.32 3.88
C ALA A 203 22.79 4.36 2.78
N VAL A 204 22.56 5.64 3.11
CA VAL A 204 22.89 6.80 2.27
C VAL A 204 23.85 7.70 3.05
N SER A 205 25.16 7.46 2.91
CA SER A 205 26.18 8.28 3.60
C SER A 205 27.56 8.15 2.96
N ASP A 206 28.40 9.17 3.19
CA ASP A 206 29.85 9.09 2.97
C ASP A 206 30.63 8.63 4.20
N ASN A 207 30.01 8.70 5.38
CA ASN A 207 30.60 8.20 6.61
C ASN A 207 30.24 6.72 6.80
N CYS A 208 30.86 5.85 6.00
CA CYS A 208 30.57 4.43 6.01
C CYS A 208 31.00 3.76 7.32
N TRP A 209 30.14 2.88 7.84
CA TRP A 209 30.39 2.02 8.98
C TRP A 209 29.96 0.59 8.62
N GLY A 210 30.68 -0.43 9.11
CA GLY A 210 30.42 -1.81 8.67
C GLY A 210 30.83 -2.05 7.21
N TYR A 211 29.90 -2.54 6.40
CA TYR A 211 30.11 -2.94 5.02
C TYR A 211 29.91 -1.75 4.06
N GLU A 212 31.00 -1.23 3.49
CA GLU A 212 30.97 -0.04 2.63
C GLU A 212 30.08 -0.21 1.39
N GLU A 213 29.92 -1.42 0.88
CA GLU A 213 29.07 -1.73 -0.26
C GLU A 213 27.59 -1.40 -0.03
N LEU A 214 27.12 -1.42 1.22
CA LEU A 214 25.75 -1.09 1.62
C LEU A 214 25.45 0.42 1.56
N PHE A 215 26.47 1.27 1.38
CA PHE A 215 26.33 2.72 1.40
C PHE A 215 26.32 3.32 0.01
N VAL A 216 25.24 4.00 -0.36
CA VAL A 216 25.27 4.93 -1.50
C VAL A 216 25.69 6.31 -1.01
N SER A 217 26.57 7.01 -1.74
CA SER A 217 26.90 8.40 -1.36
C SER A 217 25.69 9.31 -1.56
N PRO A 218 25.50 10.37 -0.75
CA PRO A 218 24.42 11.34 -0.98
C PRO A 218 24.44 11.93 -2.39
N SER A 219 25.64 12.15 -2.96
CA SER A 219 25.80 12.65 -4.33
C SER A 219 25.32 11.66 -5.40
N SER A 220 25.61 10.37 -5.23
CA SER A 220 25.14 9.32 -6.13
C SER A 220 23.63 9.10 -5.98
N MET A 221 23.12 9.15 -4.74
CA MET A 221 21.68 9.05 -4.50
C MET A 221 20.94 10.21 -5.18
N GLU A 222 21.44 11.43 -5.04
CA GLU A 222 20.88 12.59 -5.73
C GLU A 222 20.92 12.44 -7.27
N GLU A 223 22.02 11.95 -7.84
CA GLU A 223 22.13 11.71 -9.28
C GLU A 223 21.08 10.68 -9.76
N GLN A 224 20.88 9.61 -9.01
CA GLN A 224 19.91 8.55 -9.31
C GLN A 224 18.46 9.08 -9.21
N LEU A 225 18.10 9.80 -8.14
CA LEU A 225 16.77 10.40 -7.99
C LEU A 225 16.50 11.43 -9.10
N LYS A 226 17.48 12.26 -9.42
CA LYS A 226 17.38 13.23 -10.51
C LYS A 226 17.18 12.52 -11.85
N TYR A 227 17.87 11.41 -12.09
CA TYR A 227 17.69 10.62 -13.32
C TYR A 227 16.26 10.10 -13.46
N LEU A 228 15.66 9.57 -12.38
CA LEU A 228 14.27 9.11 -12.40
C LEU A 228 13.34 10.23 -12.85
N VAL A 229 13.43 11.39 -12.20
CA VAL A 229 12.58 12.56 -12.49
C VAL A 229 12.81 13.07 -13.92
N ASP A 230 14.06 13.24 -14.34
CA ASP A 230 14.40 13.79 -15.66
C ASP A 230 13.97 12.86 -16.82
N ASN A 231 13.79 11.56 -16.56
CA ASN A 231 13.45 10.56 -17.58
C ASN A 231 12.02 10.02 -17.49
N GLY A 232 11.18 10.65 -16.65
CA GLY A 232 9.75 10.34 -16.53
C GLY A 232 9.48 8.96 -15.94
N TYR A 233 10.25 8.58 -14.93
CA TYR A 233 9.91 7.43 -14.08
C TYR A 233 8.94 7.87 -13.00
N ASP A 234 7.98 7.02 -12.68
CA ASP A 234 7.07 7.18 -11.56
C ASP A 234 7.51 6.30 -10.38
N PRO A 235 8.09 6.89 -9.31
CA PRO A 235 8.36 6.18 -8.08
C PRO A 235 7.06 5.89 -7.34
N ILE A 236 6.79 4.62 -7.06
CA ILE A 236 5.54 4.16 -6.46
C ILE A 236 5.77 3.32 -5.20
N TRP A 237 4.72 3.12 -4.40
CA TRP A 237 4.68 2.15 -3.31
C TRP A 237 4.05 0.83 -3.76
N PHE A 238 4.10 -0.19 -2.90
CA PHE A 238 3.51 -1.50 -3.21
C PHE A 238 1.99 -1.44 -3.35
N GLU A 239 1.29 -0.62 -2.58
CA GLU A 239 -0.16 -0.39 -2.72
C GLU A 239 -0.59 0.21 -4.07
N ASP A 240 0.32 0.94 -4.73
CA ASP A 240 0.09 1.51 -6.05
C ASP A 240 0.07 0.42 -7.15
N LEU A 241 0.57 -0.79 -6.87
CA LEU A 241 0.55 -1.91 -7.83
C LEU A 241 -0.87 -2.34 -8.23
N ALA A 242 -1.88 -2.02 -7.42
CA ALA A 242 -3.28 -2.24 -7.76
C ALA A 242 -3.72 -1.50 -9.05
N HIS A 243 -3.02 -0.43 -9.40
CA HIS A 243 -3.29 0.45 -10.55
C HIS A 243 -2.00 0.81 -11.28
N VAL A 244 -1.09 -0.15 -11.39
CA VAL A 244 0.24 0.07 -11.97
C VAL A 244 0.17 0.59 -13.41
N GLU A 245 -0.92 0.32 -14.14
CA GLU A 245 -1.19 0.81 -15.49
C GLU A 245 -1.41 2.32 -15.59
N ASP A 246 -1.70 3.00 -14.47
CA ASP A 246 -1.87 4.45 -14.41
C ASP A 246 -0.52 5.19 -14.29
N TYR A 247 0.58 4.46 -14.14
CA TYR A 247 1.93 4.99 -13.96
C TYR A 247 2.81 4.76 -15.19
N ASP A 248 3.57 5.79 -15.57
CA ASP A 248 4.57 5.72 -16.61
C ASP A 248 5.92 5.28 -16.00
N LYS A 249 6.48 4.18 -16.53
CA LYS A 249 7.75 3.60 -16.07
C LYS A 249 7.81 3.44 -14.54
N PRO A 250 6.92 2.63 -13.95
CA PRO A 250 6.85 2.45 -12.50
C PRO A 250 8.16 1.89 -11.94
N VAL A 251 8.63 2.46 -10.83
CA VAL A 251 9.83 1.99 -10.11
C VAL A 251 9.58 2.04 -8.60
N ILE A 252 10.08 1.03 -7.86
CA ILE A 252 9.98 0.99 -6.40
C ILE A 252 11.37 1.14 -5.80
N LEU A 253 11.55 2.11 -4.91
CA LEU A 253 12.78 2.30 -4.15
C LEU A 253 12.59 1.71 -2.76
N THR A 254 13.45 0.78 -2.36
CA THR A 254 13.42 0.13 -1.04
C THR A 254 14.73 0.35 -0.30
N PHE A 255 14.63 0.61 1.01
CA PHE A 255 15.78 0.78 1.90
C PHE A 255 15.62 -0.18 3.08
N ASP A 256 16.57 -1.08 3.24
CA ASP A 256 16.53 -2.09 4.30
C ASP A 256 17.15 -1.54 5.61
N ASP A 257 16.87 -2.22 6.73
CA ASP A 257 17.44 -2.00 8.07
C ASP A 257 16.98 -0.77 8.88
N GLY A 258 16.42 0.27 8.27
CA GLY A 258 15.94 1.46 8.98
C GLY A 258 17.06 2.32 9.58
N TYR A 259 18.13 2.56 8.82
CA TYR A 259 19.28 3.34 9.26
C TYR A 259 18.96 4.83 9.43
N ASP A 260 19.61 5.50 10.37
CA ASP A 260 19.37 6.92 10.70
C ASP A 260 19.69 7.88 9.55
N ASP A 261 20.63 7.52 8.68
CA ASP A 261 20.94 8.25 7.46
C ASP A 261 19.80 8.24 6.42
N ASN A 262 18.86 7.29 6.51
CA ASN A 262 17.64 7.33 5.70
C ASN A 262 16.77 8.56 6.08
N TYR A 263 16.86 9.01 7.33
CA TYR A 263 16.22 10.26 7.77
C TYR A 263 17.12 11.48 7.52
N THR A 264 18.41 11.42 7.84
CA THR A 264 19.25 12.63 7.81
C THR A 264 19.73 13.01 6.42
N GLU A 265 19.93 12.05 5.52
CA GLU A 265 20.52 12.27 4.18
C GLU A 265 19.51 11.98 3.06
N LEU A 266 18.83 10.83 3.10
CA LEU A 266 17.87 10.44 2.06
C LEU A 266 16.60 11.29 2.07
N PHE A 267 15.96 11.49 3.22
CA PHE A 267 14.67 12.17 3.30
C PHE A 267 14.67 13.61 2.72
N PRO A 268 15.68 14.47 2.98
CA PRO A 268 15.78 15.75 2.30
C PRO A 268 15.85 15.64 0.77
N LEU A 269 16.48 14.60 0.24
CA LEU A 269 16.54 14.35 -1.21
C LEU A 269 15.17 13.89 -1.75
N LEU A 270 14.47 13.00 -1.04
CA LEU A 270 13.10 12.59 -1.40
C LEU A 270 12.17 13.80 -1.46
N GLN A 271 12.26 14.71 -0.49
CA GLN A 271 11.49 15.96 -0.48
C GLN A 271 11.85 16.88 -1.66
N LYS A 272 13.15 17.02 -1.95
CA LYS A 272 13.64 17.88 -3.05
C LYS A 272 13.13 17.42 -4.42
N TYR A 273 13.07 16.12 -4.64
CA TYR A 273 12.67 15.52 -5.92
C TYR A 273 11.22 15.03 -5.95
N ASN A 274 10.50 15.12 -4.83
CA ASN A 274 9.14 14.57 -4.65
C ASN A 274 9.05 13.09 -5.06
N VAL A 275 9.99 12.28 -4.56
CA VAL A 275 10.11 10.86 -4.88
C VAL A 275 9.64 10.01 -3.70
N LYS A 276 8.82 8.99 -3.99
CA LYS A 276 8.38 8.00 -3.01
C LYS A 276 9.47 6.96 -2.73
N ALA A 277 9.53 6.48 -1.48
CA ALA A 277 10.37 5.37 -1.06
C ALA A 277 9.66 4.45 -0.05
N THR A 278 10.10 3.20 0.03
CA THR A 278 9.73 2.24 1.08
C THR A 278 10.93 1.99 1.97
N ILE A 279 10.77 2.05 3.29
CA ILE A 279 11.83 1.73 4.25
C ILE A 279 11.38 0.55 5.10
N PHE A 280 12.18 -0.51 5.13
CA PHE A 280 11.98 -1.69 5.96
C PHE A 280 12.71 -1.52 7.29
N VAL A 281 11.95 -1.49 8.39
CA VAL A 281 12.47 -1.23 9.73
C VAL A 281 12.50 -2.51 10.55
N ILE A 282 13.61 -2.74 11.25
CA ILE A 282 13.78 -3.85 12.20
C ILE A 282 13.03 -3.51 13.49
N GLY A 283 12.09 -4.36 13.87
CA GLY A 283 11.11 -4.09 14.92
C GLY A 283 11.64 -4.06 16.36
N GLN A 284 12.88 -4.45 16.64
CA GLN A 284 13.48 -4.28 17.99
C GLN A 284 14.46 -3.09 18.05
N ASP A 285 14.83 -2.55 16.89
CA ASP A 285 15.96 -1.64 16.76
C ASP A 285 15.55 -0.18 16.96
N PHE A 286 15.06 0.15 18.16
CA PHE A 286 14.66 1.51 18.53
C PHE A 286 15.58 2.14 19.58
N VAL A 287 15.43 3.46 19.75
CA VAL A 287 15.98 4.35 20.80
C VAL A 287 17.29 3.88 21.44
N GLY A 288 18.39 4.51 21.03
CA GLY A 288 19.70 4.35 21.68
C GLY A 288 20.61 3.31 21.02
N ILE A 289 20.18 2.71 19.92
CA ILE A 289 21.02 1.90 19.04
C ILE A 289 21.70 2.84 18.02
N ALA A 290 23.02 2.73 17.93
CA ALA A 290 23.79 3.54 16.99
C ALA A 290 23.35 3.24 15.54
N HIS A 291 23.29 4.29 14.72
CA HIS A 291 22.94 4.21 13.29
C HIS A 291 21.50 3.78 12.99
N LYS A 292 20.59 3.76 13.97
CA LYS A 292 19.18 3.42 13.77
C LYS A 292 18.29 4.63 14.00
N MET A 293 17.23 4.73 13.20
CA MET A 293 16.22 5.77 13.41
C MET A 293 15.53 5.60 14.76
N ASN A 294 15.17 6.72 15.38
CA ASN A 294 14.27 6.72 16.53
C ASN A 294 12.80 6.79 16.08
N GLU A 295 11.88 6.56 17.03
CA GLU A 295 10.44 6.55 16.76
C GLU A 295 9.91 7.86 16.16
N GLN A 296 10.45 9.01 16.58
CA GLN A 296 10.04 10.31 16.07
C GLN A 296 10.42 10.47 14.59
N GLN A 297 11.64 10.04 14.22
CA GLN A 297 12.10 10.06 12.83
C GLN A 297 11.25 9.15 11.95
N ILE A 298 10.96 7.93 12.42
CA ILE A 298 10.10 6.98 11.70
C ILE A 298 8.69 7.55 11.50
N ARG A 299 8.10 8.16 12.53
CA ARG A 299 6.79 8.80 12.44
C ARG A 299 6.80 9.95 11.42
N GLU A 300 7.79 10.84 11.48
CA GLU A 300 7.89 11.97 10.55
C GLU A 300 8.04 11.51 9.09
N LEU A 301 8.83 10.46 8.85
CA LEU A 301 8.93 9.85 7.52
C LEU A 301 7.57 9.31 7.07
N SER A 302 6.88 8.54 7.92
CA SER A 302 5.58 7.96 7.59
C SER A 302 4.49 9.01 7.31
N ASP A 303 4.54 10.15 8.01
CA ASP A 303 3.58 11.25 7.88
C ASP A 303 3.90 12.19 6.71
N SER A 304 5.08 12.06 6.09
CA SER A 304 5.56 12.96 5.04
C SER A 304 4.78 12.87 3.71
N GLY A 305 4.06 11.77 3.49
CA GLY A 305 3.48 11.43 2.19
C GLY A 305 4.50 10.92 1.15
N LEU A 306 5.77 10.75 1.52
CA LEU A 306 6.84 10.29 0.63
C LEU A 306 7.43 8.93 1.05
N VAL A 307 7.27 8.53 2.31
CA VAL A 307 7.84 7.27 2.81
C VAL A 307 6.77 6.31 3.33
N SER A 308 6.82 5.07 2.83
CA SER A 308 6.08 3.93 3.35
C SER A 308 6.98 3.12 4.30
N ILE A 309 6.60 3.01 5.57
CA ILE A 309 7.36 2.27 6.59
C ILE A 309 6.81 0.84 6.66
N GLN A 310 7.70 -0.14 6.47
CA GLN A 310 7.35 -1.55 6.33
C GLN A 310 8.23 -2.46 7.20
N SER A 311 7.96 -3.77 7.21
CA SER A 311 8.56 -4.71 8.17
C SER A 311 9.88 -5.32 7.66
N HIS A 312 10.92 -5.30 8.50
CA HIS A 312 12.14 -6.08 8.30
C HIS A 312 12.34 -7.18 9.36
N SER A 313 11.23 -7.76 9.82
CA SER A 313 11.17 -8.63 11.01
C SER A 313 11.57 -7.93 12.31
N TYR A 314 11.42 -8.64 13.44
CA TYR A 314 11.62 -8.03 14.76
C TYR A 314 13.09 -8.01 15.12
N THR A 315 13.78 -9.13 14.92
CA THR A 315 15.17 -9.30 15.34
C THR A 315 16.19 -9.27 14.21
N HIS A 316 15.73 -9.21 12.95
CA HIS A 316 16.56 -9.35 11.75
C HIS A 316 17.30 -10.71 11.67
N SER A 317 16.75 -11.74 12.32
CA SER A 317 17.27 -13.10 12.27
C SER A 317 16.85 -13.85 11.00
N ASP A 318 17.55 -14.94 10.68
CA ASP A 318 17.22 -15.83 9.56
C ASP A 318 15.86 -16.50 9.76
N LEU A 319 14.85 -16.00 9.03
CA LEU A 319 13.47 -16.49 9.10
C LEU A 319 13.32 -17.89 8.49
N SER A 320 14.25 -18.35 7.65
CA SER A 320 14.17 -19.69 7.03
C SER A 320 14.43 -20.82 8.03
N ALA A 321 15.11 -20.50 9.15
CA ALA A 321 15.51 -21.44 10.18
C ALA A 321 14.55 -21.51 11.38
N MET A 322 13.45 -20.74 11.35
CA MET A 322 12.51 -20.60 12.46
C MET A 322 11.33 -21.57 12.39
N ASP A 323 10.77 -21.91 13.56
CA ASP A 323 9.47 -22.57 13.63
C ASP A 323 8.30 -21.58 13.50
N LYS A 324 7.08 -22.10 13.39
CA LYS A 324 5.88 -21.29 13.15
C LYS A 324 5.65 -20.26 14.26
N GLU A 325 5.77 -20.66 15.52
CA GLU A 325 5.55 -19.76 16.67
C GLU A 325 6.56 -18.60 16.69
N THR A 326 7.83 -18.88 16.38
CA THR A 326 8.86 -17.84 16.30
C THR A 326 8.63 -16.91 15.11
N LEU A 327 8.20 -17.44 13.96
CA LEU A 327 7.85 -16.63 12.79
C LEU A 327 6.67 -15.70 13.07
N GLU A 328 5.60 -16.23 13.67
CA GLU A 328 4.43 -15.44 14.09
C GLU A 328 4.85 -14.33 15.06
N TYR A 329 5.74 -14.63 16.01
CA TYR A 329 6.28 -13.64 16.94
C TYR A 329 7.04 -12.52 16.20
N GLU A 330 8.00 -12.86 15.33
CA GLU A 330 8.81 -11.89 14.56
C GLU A 330 7.94 -10.91 13.76
N MET A 331 6.91 -11.43 13.11
CA MET A 331 6.03 -10.63 12.25
C MET A 331 5.02 -9.82 13.07
N ASN A 332 4.37 -10.45 14.06
CA ASN A 332 3.36 -9.79 14.89
C ASN A 332 3.95 -8.68 15.76
N GLN A 333 5.12 -8.91 16.38
CA GLN A 333 5.76 -7.89 17.22
C GLN A 333 6.21 -6.68 16.40
N THR A 334 6.79 -6.90 15.22
CA THR A 334 7.16 -5.79 14.33
C THR A 334 5.93 -4.99 13.90
N ASN A 335 4.85 -5.67 13.51
CA ASN A 335 3.61 -5.00 13.13
C ASN A 335 3.02 -4.17 14.28
N LYS A 336 3.03 -4.69 15.51
CA LYS A 336 2.61 -3.96 16.71
C LYS A 336 3.40 -2.68 16.90
N VAL A 337 4.73 -2.79 16.91
CA VAL A 337 5.55 -1.61 17.21
C VAL A 337 5.46 -0.58 16.09
N LEU A 338 5.55 -1.00 14.83
CA LEU A 338 5.42 -0.07 13.71
C LEU A 338 4.03 0.56 13.65
N ALA A 339 2.95 -0.20 13.87
CA ALA A 339 1.60 0.36 13.92
C ALA A 339 1.45 1.42 15.03
N ARG A 340 2.04 1.21 16.22
CA ARG A 340 2.03 2.22 17.30
C ARG A 340 2.82 3.48 16.93
N ILE A 341 3.94 3.34 16.22
CA ILE A 341 4.79 4.45 15.79
C ILE A 341 4.19 5.22 14.62
N THR A 342 3.58 4.56 13.65
CA THR A 342 3.14 5.20 12.40
C THR A 342 1.63 5.38 12.32
N GLY A 343 0.88 4.68 13.18
CA GLY A 343 -0.57 4.52 13.04
C GLY A 343 -1.00 3.75 11.80
N LYS A 344 -0.08 3.03 11.15
CA LYS A 344 -0.29 2.25 9.91
C LYS A 344 0.30 0.86 10.09
N VAL A 345 -0.46 -0.17 9.76
CA VAL A 345 0.01 -1.56 9.87
C VAL A 345 0.88 -1.89 8.64
N PRO A 346 2.12 -2.40 8.82
CA PRO A 346 2.93 -2.87 7.71
C PRO A 346 2.23 -3.99 6.94
N TYR A 347 2.36 -3.96 5.61
CA TYR A 347 1.77 -4.95 4.70
C TYR A 347 2.81 -5.54 3.72
N VAL A 348 4.07 -5.12 3.84
CA VAL A 348 5.20 -5.68 3.09
C VAL A 348 6.27 -6.16 4.07
N LEU A 349 6.77 -7.37 3.84
CA LEU A 349 7.90 -7.95 4.55
C LEU A 349 9.12 -8.00 3.64
N CYS A 350 10.25 -7.47 4.09
CA CYS A 350 11.54 -7.78 3.51
C CYS A 350 12.20 -8.90 4.34
N TYR A 351 12.56 -10.02 3.71
CA TYR A 351 13.21 -11.14 4.39
C TYR A 351 14.64 -10.74 4.79
N PRO A 352 15.02 -10.79 6.08
CA PRO A 352 16.40 -10.59 6.51
C PRO A 352 17.36 -11.48 5.73
N SER A 353 18.44 -10.89 5.20
CA SER A 353 19.40 -11.57 4.32
C SER A 353 18.83 -12.22 3.05
N GLY A 354 17.53 -12.04 2.75
CA GLY A 354 16.83 -12.66 1.63
C GLY A 354 16.45 -14.13 1.82
N ASP A 355 16.69 -14.71 3.00
CA ASP A 355 16.46 -16.12 3.27
C ASP A 355 15.03 -16.39 3.74
N TYR A 356 14.37 -17.37 3.13
CA TYR A 356 13.01 -17.78 3.47
C TYR A 356 12.80 -19.28 3.21
N SER A 357 11.88 -19.87 3.96
CA SER A 357 11.38 -21.24 3.73
C SER A 357 9.93 -21.21 3.23
N SER A 358 9.40 -22.37 2.83
CA SER A 358 7.96 -22.50 2.54
C SER A 358 7.10 -22.16 3.75
N LEU A 359 7.57 -22.48 4.96
CA LEU A 359 6.89 -22.12 6.21
C LEU A 359 6.94 -20.62 6.46
N THR A 360 8.07 -19.96 6.16
CA THR A 360 8.21 -18.51 6.24
C THR A 360 7.17 -17.81 5.36
N ILE A 361 6.98 -18.27 4.12
CA ILE A 361 5.96 -17.73 3.21
C ILE A 361 4.54 -18.02 3.73
N GLU A 362 4.28 -19.22 4.24
CA GLU A 362 2.97 -19.59 4.79
C GLU A 362 2.56 -18.62 5.90
N VAL A 363 3.45 -18.37 6.87
CA VAL A 363 3.20 -17.45 7.98
C VAL A 363 3.14 -15.99 7.49
N ALA A 364 4.01 -15.58 6.56
CA ALA A 364 4.01 -14.22 6.02
C ALA A 364 2.68 -13.83 5.36
N LYS A 365 1.98 -14.79 4.72
CA LYS A 365 0.65 -14.58 4.13
C LYS A 365 -0.45 -14.27 5.14
N GLU A 366 -0.24 -14.61 6.42
CA GLU A 366 -1.18 -14.29 7.50
C GLU A 366 -1.04 -12.82 7.96
N HIS A 367 0.05 -12.14 7.59
CA HIS A 367 0.41 -10.81 8.10
C HIS A 367 0.64 -9.73 7.04
N TYR A 368 0.99 -10.13 5.82
CA TYR A 368 1.47 -9.23 4.76
C TYR A 368 0.80 -9.56 3.43
N LEU A 369 0.97 -8.68 2.46
CA LEU A 369 0.59 -8.87 1.06
C LEU A 369 1.78 -9.21 0.17
N PHE A 370 2.98 -8.76 0.57
CA PHE A 370 4.20 -8.90 -0.20
C PHE A 370 5.38 -9.40 0.65
N GLY A 371 6.30 -10.09 -0.01
CA GLY A 371 7.55 -10.62 0.52
C GLY A 371 8.70 -10.38 -0.46
N LEU A 372 9.77 -9.74 0.01
CA LEU A 372 10.90 -9.33 -0.82
C LEU A 372 12.14 -10.16 -0.50
N LYS A 373 12.78 -10.71 -1.54
CA LYS A 373 14.07 -11.39 -1.44
C LYS A 373 15.23 -10.42 -1.70
N MET A 374 16.46 -10.84 -1.42
CA MET A 374 17.64 -9.96 -1.53
C MET A 374 17.95 -9.57 -2.99
N VAL A 375 18.17 -10.55 -3.89
CA VAL A 375 18.48 -10.27 -5.30
C VAL A 375 17.73 -11.23 -6.21
N GLY A 376 17.21 -10.70 -7.31
CA GLY A 376 16.57 -11.50 -8.36
C GLY A 376 16.48 -10.79 -9.71
N GLY A 377 16.84 -9.51 -9.78
CA GLY A 377 16.65 -8.69 -10.96
C GLY A 377 15.24 -8.10 -11.01
N LEU A 378 14.65 -8.10 -12.21
CA LEU A 378 13.36 -7.49 -12.48
C LEU A 378 12.22 -8.23 -11.77
N TYR A 379 11.34 -7.48 -11.10
CA TYR A 379 10.04 -7.99 -10.69
C TYR A 379 9.05 -7.85 -11.86
N ASN A 380 8.42 -8.96 -12.24
CA ASN A 380 7.34 -8.97 -13.22
C ASN A 380 6.06 -9.54 -12.59
N THR A 381 4.96 -8.80 -12.71
CA THR A 381 3.69 -9.12 -12.04
C THR A 381 3.01 -10.41 -12.53
N SER A 382 3.47 -11.02 -13.63
CA SER A 382 3.00 -12.34 -14.10
C SER A 382 3.92 -13.51 -13.74
N VAL A 383 5.19 -13.23 -13.44
CA VAL A 383 6.23 -14.27 -13.32
C VAL A 383 6.57 -14.51 -11.85
N ASP A 384 6.77 -13.44 -11.10
CA ASP A 384 7.14 -13.52 -9.69
C ASP A 384 5.88 -13.57 -8.82
N GLY A 385 5.90 -14.44 -7.80
CA GLY A 385 4.88 -14.42 -6.76
C GLY A 385 5.00 -13.16 -5.89
N PRO A 386 3.90 -12.66 -5.29
CA PRO A 386 3.95 -11.46 -4.44
C PRO A 386 4.80 -11.65 -3.19
N PHE A 387 5.10 -12.89 -2.79
CA PHE A 387 6.01 -13.22 -1.68
C PHE A 387 7.43 -13.57 -2.12
N GLU A 388 7.77 -13.35 -3.39
CA GLU A 388 9.09 -13.66 -3.95
C GLU A 388 9.59 -12.52 -4.84
N VAL A 389 9.23 -11.27 -4.48
CA VAL A 389 9.52 -10.06 -5.26
C VAL A 389 11.03 -9.90 -5.44
N SER A 390 11.46 -9.90 -6.70
CA SER A 390 12.83 -9.71 -7.14
C SER A 390 13.29 -8.26 -7.00
N ARG A 391 14.56 -8.06 -6.63
CA ARG A 391 15.18 -6.74 -6.49
C ARG A 391 16.51 -6.64 -7.22
N TYR A 392 16.87 -5.41 -7.57
CA TYR A 392 18.20 -4.99 -8.02
C TYR A 392 18.96 -4.36 -6.86
N TYR A 393 20.10 -4.94 -6.50
CA TYR A 393 20.97 -4.37 -5.48
C TYR A 393 21.71 -3.15 -6.00
N VAL A 394 21.57 -2.01 -5.31
CA VAL A 394 22.30 -0.78 -5.61
C VAL A 394 23.43 -0.60 -4.60
N ALA A 395 24.61 -1.07 -4.97
CA ALA A 395 25.82 -0.93 -4.16
C ALA A 395 26.42 0.49 -4.30
N ARG A 396 27.35 0.84 -3.39
CA ARG A 396 28.16 2.07 -3.46
C ARG A 396 28.78 2.37 -4.82
N SER A 397 29.25 1.31 -5.50
CA SER A 397 29.94 1.42 -6.79
C SER A 397 28.99 1.52 -8.00
N THR A 398 27.68 1.51 -7.78
CA THR A 398 26.69 1.56 -8.86
C THR A 398 26.68 2.94 -9.50
N ASP A 399 27.29 3.06 -10.67
CA ASP A 399 27.26 4.28 -11.46
C ASP A 399 25.91 4.48 -12.15
N ILE A 400 25.70 5.67 -12.71
CA ILE A 400 24.43 6.03 -13.34
C ILE A 400 24.11 5.16 -14.57
N PHE A 401 25.13 4.66 -15.27
CA PHE A 401 24.94 3.75 -16.40
C PHE A 401 24.38 2.40 -15.95
N THR A 402 24.98 1.82 -14.91
CA THR A 402 24.51 0.57 -14.31
C THR A 402 23.11 0.73 -13.73
N PHE A 403 22.89 1.81 -12.96
CA PHE A 403 21.58 2.16 -12.42
C PHE A 403 20.52 2.25 -13.52
N SER A 404 20.79 2.99 -14.61
CA SER A 404 19.86 3.13 -15.73
C SER A 404 19.51 1.80 -16.40
N SER A 405 20.46 0.84 -16.42
CA SER A 405 20.22 -0.50 -16.97
C SER A 405 19.31 -1.36 -16.10
N TYR A 406 19.27 -1.14 -14.78
CA TYR A 406 18.36 -1.86 -13.88
C TYR A 406 16.91 -1.46 -14.12
N ILE A 407 16.70 -0.18 -14.42
CA ILE A 407 15.35 0.40 -14.54
C ILE A 407 14.84 0.50 -15.99
N SER A 408 15.65 0.12 -16.99
CA SER A 408 15.28 0.27 -18.40
C SER A 408 14.11 -0.61 -18.85
N SER A 409 13.74 -1.63 -18.07
CA SER A 409 12.64 -2.55 -18.42
C SER A 409 11.25 -2.02 -18.04
N ALA A 410 11.15 -0.93 -17.28
CA ALA A 410 9.88 -0.32 -16.86
C ALA A 410 9.11 0.36 -18.01
N GLY A 411 9.76 0.64 -19.14
CA GLY A 411 9.17 1.29 -20.30
C GLY A 411 10.18 1.98 -21.20
#